data_AF-A0A7H4N839-F1
#
_entry.id   AF-A0A7H4N839-F1
#
_cell.length_a   1.000
_cell.length_b   1.000
_cell.length_c   1.000
_cell.angle_alpha   90.00
_cell.angle_beta   90.00
_cell.angle_gamma   90.00
#
_symmetry.space_group_name_H-M   'P 1'
#
loop_
_entity.id
_entity.type
_entity.pdbx_description
1 polymer ?
#
loop_
_entity_poly.entity_id
_entity_poly.type
_entity_poly.pdbx_seq_one_letter_code
_entity_poly.pdbx_strand_id
1 'polypeptide(L)'
;MKLYNLKDHNEQVSFAQAVTQGLGKHQGLFFPHDLPEFSLTEIDEMLQQDFVSRSAKILSAFIGDEIPQGVLQERIGNAFTFPAPVSKVQDDVGCLELFHGPTLAFKDFGGRFMAQMLTHIAGDKPVTILTATSGDTGAAVAHAFYGLPKRQSGHSLSARQNQPAAGKAVLHPRR
;
A
#
# COMPACT_ATOMS: atom_id res chain seq x y z
N MET A 1 6.84 12.49 8.63
CA MET A 1 5.40 12.45 8.96
C MET A 1 5.19 12.23 10.44
N LYS A 2 4.08 12.71 11.02
CA LYS A 2 3.61 12.26 12.33
C LYS A 2 2.23 11.63 12.20
N LEU A 3 2.05 10.47 12.79
CA LEU A 3 0.78 9.76 12.90
C LEU A 3 0.40 9.66 14.38
N TYR A 4 -0.89 9.66 14.70
CA TYR A 4 -1.39 9.42 16.06
C TYR A 4 -2.38 8.26 16.06
N ASN A 5 -2.48 7.54 17.18
CA ASN A 5 -3.45 6.47 17.34
C ASN A 5 -4.84 7.04 17.66
N LEU A 6 -5.87 6.66 16.90
CA LEU A 6 -7.27 7.07 17.11
C LEU A 6 -7.86 6.68 18.48
N LYS A 7 -7.27 5.71 19.19
CA LYS A 7 -7.68 5.28 20.53
C LYS A 7 -6.84 5.87 21.67
N ASP A 8 -5.68 6.44 21.35
CA ASP A 8 -4.79 7.12 22.30
C ASP A 8 -3.96 8.17 21.55
N HIS A 9 -4.42 9.42 21.54
CA HIS A 9 -3.77 10.51 20.79
C HIS A 9 -2.35 10.85 21.30
N ASN A 10 -1.96 10.36 22.48
CA ASN A 10 -0.60 10.52 23.00
C ASN A 10 0.37 9.50 22.39
N GLU A 11 -0.12 8.37 21.87
CA GLU A 11 0.69 7.46 21.08
C GLU A 11 0.87 8.04 19.68
N GLN A 12 2.09 8.49 19.41
CA GLN A 12 2.46 9.11 18.14
C GLN A 12 3.69 8.43 17.56
N VAL A 13 3.67 8.22 16.25
CA VAL A 13 4.69 7.46 15.53
C VAL A 13 5.04 8.15 14.21
N SER A 14 6.25 7.91 13.71
CA SER A 14 6.65 8.31 12.36
C SER A 14 6.03 7.39 11.30
N PHE A 15 6.13 7.74 10.02
CA PHE A 15 5.69 6.87 8.93
C PHE A 15 6.41 5.52 8.97
N ALA A 16 7.74 5.53 9.13
CA ALA A 16 8.54 4.31 9.21
C ALA A 16 8.12 3.39 10.37
N GLN A 17 7.79 3.98 11.52
CA GLN A 17 7.29 3.24 12.68
C GLN A 17 5.90 2.66 12.41
N ALA A 18 4.98 3.44 11.83
CA ALA A 18 3.64 2.95 11.53
C ALA A 18 3.64 1.80 10.51
N VAL A 19 4.47 1.87 9.46
CA VAL A 19 4.59 0.81 8.45
C VAL A 19 5.11 -0.50 9.04
N THR A 20 6.02 -0.43 10.02
CA THR A 20 6.61 -1.61 10.67
C THR A 20 5.77 -2.14 11.83
N GLN A 21 5.09 -1.26 12.59
CA GLN A 21 4.25 -1.63 13.73
C GLN A 21 2.85 -2.11 13.30
N GLY A 22 2.28 -1.50 12.27
CA GLY A 22 0.93 -1.79 11.77
C GLY A 22 -0.19 -1.22 12.64
N LEU A 23 -0.36 -1.73 13.87
CA LEU A 23 -1.42 -1.31 14.80
C LEU A 23 -0.85 -0.60 16.03
N GLY A 24 -1.51 0.47 16.45
CA GLY A 24 -1.26 1.14 17.73
C GLY A 24 -1.77 0.32 18.92
N LYS A 25 -1.51 0.81 20.13
CA LYS A 25 -2.08 0.27 21.37
C LYS A 25 -3.60 0.12 21.27
N HIS A 26 -4.11 -0.89 21.97
CA HIS A 26 -5.55 -1.20 22.01
C HIS A 26 -6.16 -1.53 20.63
N GLN A 27 -5.37 -2.05 19.68
CA GLN A 27 -5.78 -2.28 18.29
C GLN A 27 -6.28 -0.99 17.62
N GLY A 28 -5.64 0.13 17.96
CA GLY A 28 -5.96 1.42 17.39
C GLY A 28 -5.31 1.61 16.04
N LEU A 29 -5.99 2.33 15.14
CA LEU A 29 -5.46 2.68 13.84
C LEU A 29 -4.69 4.00 13.93
N PHE A 30 -3.60 4.10 13.18
CA PHE A 30 -2.84 5.33 13.03
C PHE A 30 -3.49 6.24 11.99
N PHE A 31 -3.58 7.53 12.29
CA PHE A 31 -4.11 8.57 11.42
C PHE A 31 -3.11 9.73 11.28
N PRO A 32 -2.98 10.37 10.10
CA PRO A 32 -2.08 11.52 9.91
C PRO A 32 -2.39 12.64 10.89
N HIS A 33 -1.37 13.16 11.58
CA HIS A 33 -1.55 14.33 12.44
C HIS A 33 -1.93 15.55 11.60
N ASP A 34 -1.24 15.73 10.48
CA ASP A 34 -1.45 16.82 9.54
C ASP A 34 -2.04 16.26 8.24
N LEU A 35 -3.02 16.96 7.69
CA LEU A 35 -3.59 16.66 6.38
C LEU A 35 -3.02 17.69 5.39
N PRO A 36 -2.10 17.29 4.49
CA PRO A 36 -1.51 18.22 3.55
C PRO A 36 -2.58 18.74 2.58
N GLU A 37 -2.51 20.02 2.28
CA GLU A 37 -3.37 20.68 1.30
C GLU A 37 -2.57 21.00 0.04
N PHE A 38 -3.22 20.89 -1.11
CA PHE A 38 -2.68 21.31 -2.40
C PHE A 38 -3.49 22.49 -2.90
N SER A 39 -2.81 23.52 -3.39
CA SER A 39 -3.44 24.61 -4.14
C SER A 39 -4.00 24.11 -5.46
N LEU A 40 -4.95 24.87 -6.04
CA LEU A 40 -5.52 24.55 -7.36
C LEU A 40 -4.44 24.45 -8.44
N THR A 41 -3.44 25.34 -8.41
CA THR A 41 -2.31 25.32 -9.32
C THR A 41 -1.50 24.02 -9.19
N GLU A 42 -1.20 23.58 -7.96
CA GLU A 42 -0.47 22.32 -7.74
C GLU A 42 -1.26 21.10 -8.21
N ILE A 43 -2.59 21.12 -8.06
CA ILE A 43 -3.48 20.07 -8.56
C ILE A 43 -3.42 20.02 -10.09
N ASP A 44 -3.56 21.15 -10.77
CA ASP A 44 -3.51 21.21 -12.23
C ASP A 44 -2.15 20.72 -12.76
N GLU A 45 -1.05 21.14 -12.14
CA GLU A 45 0.30 20.65 -12.47
C GLU A 45 0.42 19.13 -12.25
N MET A 46 -0.11 18.61 -11.14
CA MET A 46 -0.09 17.17 -10.84
C MET A 46 -0.88 16.38 -11.88
N LEU A 47 -2.02 16.88 -12.35
CA LEU A 47 -2.84 16.22 -13.36
C LEU A 47 -2.14 16.09 -14.72
N GLN A 48 -1.15 16.95 -15.02
CA GLN A 48 -0.33 16.84 -16.23
C GLN A 48 0.82 15.81 -16.13
N GLN A 49 1.17 15.37 -14.91
CA GLN A 49 2.24 14.40 -14.70
C GLN A 49 1.80 12.97 -15.01
N ASP A 50 2.75 12.07 -15.29
CA ASP A 50 2.46 10.64 -15.37
C ASP A 50 2.03 10.06 -14.01
N PHE A 51 1.43 8.86 -14.02
CA PHE A 51 0.86 8.25 -12.83
C PHE A 51 1.86 8.03 -11.70
N VAL A 52 3.11 7.67 -12.01
CA VAL A 52 4.16 7.40 -11.01
C VAL A 52 4.63 8.72 -10.40
N SER A 53 4.96 9.71 -11.23
CA SER A 53 5.42 11.03 -10.76
C SER A 53 4.36 11.73 -9.91
N ARG A 54 3.09 11.69 -10.36
CA ARG A 54 1.95 12.24 -9.60
C ARG A 54 1.78 11.55 -8.26
N SER A 55 1.82 10.22 -8.24
CA SER A 55 1.70 9.42 -7.00
C SER A 55 2.84 9.74 -6.03
N ALA A 56 4.06 9.95 -6.53
CA ALA A 56 5.21 10.34 -5.71
C ALA A 56 5.00 11.70 -5.05
N LYS A 57 4.48 12.70 -5.78
CA LYS A 57 4.18 14.03 -5.22
C LYS A 57 3.10 13.95 -4.12
N ILE A 58 2.01 13.20 -4.37
CA ILE A 58 0.93 13.01 -3.39
C ILE A 58 1.45 12.31 -2.12
N LEU A 59 2.15 11.18 -2.27
CA LEU A 59 2.65 10.40 -1.13
C LEU A 59 3.75 11.15 -0.35
N SER A 60 4.60 11.91 -1.05
CA SER A 60 5.64 12.74 -0.41
C SER A 60 5.04 13.80 0.50
N ALA A 61 3.85 14.35 0.19
CA ALA A 61 3.20 15.35 1.03
C ALA A 61 2.78 14.79 2.40
N PHE A 62 2.50 13.49 2.49
CA PHE A 62 2.26 12.82 3.76
C PHE A 62 3.55 12.38 4.44
N ILE A 63 4.41 11.65 3.71
CA ILE A 63 5.63 11.04 4.26
C ILE A 63 6.61 12.12 4.77
N GLY A 64 6.67 13.26 4.08
CA GLY A 64 7.65 14.31 4.32
C GLY A 64 9.07 13.82 4.05
N ASP A 65 10.03 14.30 4.84
CA ASP A 65 11.45 14.04 4.61
C ASP A 65 11.95 12.66 5.08
N GLU A 66 11.05 11.78 5.55
CA GLU A 66 11.44 10.42 6.01
C GLU A 66 11.96 9.54 4.87
N ILE A 67 11.52 9.77 3.63
CA ILE A 67 11.98 9.05 2.44
C ILE A 67 12.31 10.09 1.37
N PRO A 68 13.56 10.14 0.86
CA PRO A 68 13.93 11.06 -0.21
C PRO A 68 13.05 10.88 -1.45
N GLN A 69 12.65 11.98 -2.09
CA GLN A 69 11.71 11.96 -3.21
C GLN A 69 12.13 11.03 -4.35
N GLY A 70 13.41 11.02 -4.74
CA GLY A 70 13.92 10.14 -5.79
C GLY A 70 13.78 8.64 -5.43
N VAL A 71 14.01 8.30 -4.16
CA VAL A 71 13.81 6.93 -3.65
C VAL A 71 12.32 6.59 -3.65
N LEU A 72 11.46 7.50 -3.20
CA LEU A 72 10.01 7.28 -3.19
C LEU A 72 9.48 7.04 -4.62
N GLN A 73 9.91 7.84 -5.59
CA GLN A 73 9.52 7.71 -6.99
C GLN A 73 9.97 6.37 -7.58
N GLU A 74 11.21 5.93 -7.33
CA GLU A 74 11.71 4.61 -7.75
C GLU A 74 10.83 3.48 -7.19
N ARG A 75 10.51 3.55 -5.90
CA ARG A 75 9.70 2.54 -5.21
C ARG A 75 8.28 2.49 -5.74
N ILE A 76 7.68 3.65 -6.04
CA ILE A 76 6.36 3.72 -6.68
C ILE A 76 6.41 3.16 -8.09
N GLY A 77 7.45 3.45 -8.88
CA GLY A 77 7.65 2.86 -10.20
C GLY A 77 7.72 1.33 -10.17
N ASN A 78 8.36 0.76 -9.14
CA ASN A 78 8.41 -0.69 -8.93
C ASN A 78 7.07 -1.28 -8.45
N ALA A 79 6.24 -0.50 -7.74
CA ALA A 79 4.94 -0.92 -7.25
C ALA A 79 3.85 -0.83 -8.33
N PHE A 80 3.75 0.31 -9.01
CA PHE A 80 2.67 0.68 -9.92
C PHE A 80 3.05 0.40 -11.38
N THR A 81 3.34 -0.86 -11.67
CA THR A 81 3.76 -1.33 -13.00
C THR A 81 2.60 -1.62 -13.95
N PHE A 82 1.39 -1.18 -13.59
CA PHE A 82 0.14 -1.42 -14.32
C PHE A 82 -0.74 -0.16 -14.25
N PRO A 83 -1.61 0.06 -15.25
CA PRO A 83 -2.40 1.29 -15.34
C PRO A 83 -3.64 1.24 -14.45
N ALA A 84 -4.28 2.40 -14.31
CA ALA A 84 -5.62 2.58 -13.76
C ALA A 84 -6.49 3.40 -14.73
N PRO A 85 -6.82 2.85 -15.92
CA PRO A 85 -7.53 3.60 -16.95
C PRO A 85 -8.99 3.86 -16.54
N VAL A 86 -9.57 4.93 -17.10
CA VAL A 86 -11.00 5.20 -17.00
C VAL A 86 -11.65 4.83 -18.33
N SER A 87 -12.52 3.83 -18.30
CA SER A 87 -13.31 3.40 -19.46
C SER A 87 -14.66 4.09 -19.48
N LYS A 88 -15.06 4.63 -20.63
CA LYS A 88 -16.39 5.23 -20.80
C LYS A 88 -17.46 4.14 -20.75
N VAL A 89 -18.48 4.33 -19.90
CA VAL A 89 -19.65 3.44 -19.79
C VAL A 89 -20.87 4.10 -20.43
N GLN A 90 -21.11 5.37 -20.11
CA GLN A 90 -22.14 6.25 -20.70
C GLN A 90 -21.56 7.65 -20.87
N ASP A 91 -22.35 8.62 -21.35
CA ASP A 91 -21.85 9.98 -21.64
C ASP A 91 -21.29 10.70 -20.42
N ASP A 92 -21.88 10.49 -19.25
CA ASP A 92 -21.49 11.06 -17.95
C ASP A 92 -21.06 10.00 -16.93
N VAL A 93 -20.87 8.75 -17.36
CA VAL A 93 -20.47 7.63 -16.50
C VAL A 93 -19.18 6.98 -16.99
N GLY A 94 -18.15 6.99 -16.14
CA GLY A 94 -16.89 6.29 -16.36
C GLY A 94 -16.66 5.18 -15.33
N CYS A 95 -15.94 4.13 -15.72
CA CYS A 95 -15.46 3.07 -14.83
C CYS A 95 -13.95 3.22 -14.66
N LEU A 96 -13.50 3.50 -13.42
CA LEU A 96 -12.08 3.45 -13.07
C LEU A 96 -11.67 1.99 -12.86
N GLU A 97 -10.93 1.45 -13.82
CA GLU A 97 -10.51 0.05 -13.81
C GLU A 97 -9.27 -0.13 -12.92
N LEU A 98 -9.48 -0.64 -11.71
CA LEU A 98 -8.41 -0.88 -10.73
C LEU A 98 -7.96 -2.35 -10.66
N PHE A 99 -8.20 -3.12 -11.72
CA PHE A 99 -7.97 -4.58 -11.76
C PHE A 99 -6.92 -5.00 -12.81
N HIS A 100 -6.07 -4.09 -13.27
CA HIS A 100 -4.99 -4.41 -14.23
C HIS A 100 -3.70 -4.91 -13.57
N GLY A 101 -3.71 -5.02 -12.23
CA GLY A 101 -2.60 -5.59 -11.48
C GLY A 101 -2.53 -7.12 -11.51
N PRO A 102 -1.46 -7.71 -10.96
CA PRO A 102 -1.20 -9.15 -11.03
C PRO A 102 -2.26 -10.03 -10.36
N THR A 103 -3.10 -9.48 -9.49
CA THR A 103 -4.16 -10.23 -8.80
C THR A 103 -5.56 -9.81 -9.22
N LEU A 104 -5.68 -8.99 -10.27
CA LEU A 104 -6.94 -8.52 -10.84
C LEU A 104 -7.82 -7.78 -9.83
N ALA A 105 -7.20 -7.13 -8.84
CA ALA A 105 -7.90 -6.41 -7.79
C ALA A 105 -7.16 -5.13 -7.40
N PHE A 106 -7.93 -4.12 -6.99
CA PHE A 106 -7.38 -2.81 -6.57
C PHE A 106 -6.40 -2.90 -5.39
N LYS A 107 -6.42 -4.01 -4.65
CA LYS A 107 -5.52 -4.24 -3.52
C LYS A 107 -4.06 -4.40 -3.96
N ASP A 108 -3.81 -4.60 -5.26
CA ASP A 108 -2.46 -4.63 -5.83
C ASP A 108 -1.70 -3.32 -5.63
N PHE A 109 -2.36 -2.16 -5.72
CA PHE A 109 -1.70 -0.86 -5.51
C PHE A 109 -1.14 -0.76 -4.08
N GLY A 110 -2.01 -0.88 -3.07
CA GLY A 110 -1.62 -0.78 -1.67
C GLY A 110 -0.66 -1.90 -1.23
N GLY A 111 -0.94 -3.15 -1.63
CA GLY A 111 -0.12 -4.30 -1.26
C GLY A 111 1.31 -4.21 -1.79
N ARG A 112 1.48 -3.85 -3.06
CA ARG A 112 2.81 -3.73 -3.68
C ARG A 112 3.57 -2.50 -3.17
N PHE A 113 2.88 -1.37 -2.97
CA PHE A 113 3.50 -0.20 -2.37
C PHE A 113 3.98 -0.48 -0.94
N MET A 114 3.14 -1.13 -0.12
CA MET A 114 3.51 -1.55 1.23
C MET A 114 4.73 -2.47 1.22
N ALA A 115 4.82 -3.41 0.27
CA ALA A 115 5.99 -4.29 0.14
C ALA A 115 7.29 -3.52 -0.19
N GLN A 116 7.21 -2.53 -1.09
CA GLN A 116 8.35 -1.66 -1.41
C GLN A 116 8.79 -0.82 -0.20
N MET A 117 7.84 -0.23 0.54
CA MET A 117 8.14 0.59 1.72
C MET A 117 8.70 -0.25 2.87
N LEU A 118 8.08 -1.39 3.17
CA LEU A 118 8.54 -2.27 4.23
C LEU A 118 9.94 -2.81 3.96
N THR A 119 10.24 -3.15 2.70
CA THR A 119 11.60 -3.57 2.31
C THR A 119 12.62 -2.45 2.48
N HIS A 120 12.24 -1.22 2.14
CA HIS A 120 13.12 -0.06 2.32
C HIS A 120 13.37 0.26 3.81
N ILE A 121 12.32 0.24 4.64
CA ILE A 121 12.38 0.66 6.04
C ILE A 121 12.95 -0.42 6.96
N ALA A 122 12.49 -1.68 6.82
CA ALA A 122 12.94 -2.77 7.68
C ALA A 122 14.33 -3.28 7.29
N GLY A 123 14.76 -3.03 6.05
CA GLY A 123 16.01 -3.54 5.49
C GLY A 123 16.10 -5.06 5.63
N ASP A 124 17.13 -5.53 6.34
CA ASP A 124 17.42 -6.95 6.55
C ASP A 124 16.70 -7.58 7.75
N LYS A 125 15.92 -6.81 8.51
CA LYS A 125 15.24 -7.33 9.71
C LYS A 125 14.16 -8.34 9.31
N PRO A 126 14.07 -9.49 9.99
CA PRO A 126 12.99 -10.44 9.76
C PRO A 126 11.62 -9.83 10.04
N VAL A 127 10.68 -9.95 9.10
CA VAL A 127 9.29 -9.48 9.26
C VAL A 127 8.32 -10.61 8.96
N THR A 128 7.34 -10.79 9.86
CA THR A 128 6.20 -11.69 9.65
C THR A 128 4.97 -10.84 9.41
N ILE A 129 4.35 -11.00 8.23
CA ILE A 129 3.16 -10.23 7.86
C ILE A 129 1.96 -11.13 8.09
N LEU A 130 1.03 -10.67 8.92
CA LEU A 130 -0.21 -11.39 9.21
C LEU A 130 -1.41 -10.63 8.65
N THR A 131 -2.08 -11.22 7.66
CA THR A 131 -3.23 -10.59 7.00
C THR A 131 -4.45 -11.49 7.05
N ALA A 132 -5.54 -10.98 7.63
CA ALA A 132 -6.86 -11.58 7.54
C ALA A 132 -7.51 -11.21 6.19
N THR A 133 -8.18 -12.16 5.55
CA THR A 133 -8.76 -11.92 4.21
C THR A 133 -10.08 -12.65 3.97
N SER A 134 -10.91 -12.06 3.11
CA SER A 134 -12.09 -12.65 2.47
C SER A 134 -11.85 -13.05 1.00
N GLY A 135 -10.63 -12.92 0.49
CA GLY A 135 -10.25 -13.30 -0.89
C GLY A 135 -9.10 -12.45 -1.41
N ASP A 136 -9.42 -11.39 -2.16
CA ASP A 136 -8.43 -10.62 -2.93
C ASP A 136 -7.29 -10.03 -2.07
N THR A 137 -7.54 -9.64 -0.81
CA THR A 137 -6.48 -9.07 0.05
C THR A 137 -5.36 -10.09 0.27
N GLY A 138 -5.73 -11.36 0.44
CA GLY A 138 -4.77 -12.45 0.61
C GLY A 138 -3.95 -12.63 -0.64
N ALA A 139 -4.59 -12.63 -1.82
CA ALA A 139 -3.91 -12.74 -3.10
C ALA A 139 -2.94 -11.58 -3.33
N ALA A 140 -3.39 -10.33 -3.17
CA ALA A 140 -2.56 -9.14 -3.38
C ALA A 140 -1.37 -9.08 -2.43
N VAL A 141 -1.56 -9.34 -1.13
CA VAL A 141 -0.46 -9.37 -0.15
C VAL A 141 0.47 -10.55 -0.43
N ALA A 142 -0.06 -11.75 -0.68
CA ALA A 142 0.76 -12.90 -1.01
C ALA A 142 1.64 -12.62 -2.23
N HIS A 143 1.06 -12.10 -3.32
CA HIS A 143 1.80 -11.80 -4.54
C HIS A 143 2.78 -10.62 -4.36
N ALA A 144 2.44 -9.62 -3.55
CA ALA A 144 3.33 -8.48 -3.30
C ALA A 144 4.62 -8.87 -2.56
N PHE A 145 4.53 -9.84 -1.64
CA PHE A 145 5.68 -10.31 -0.85
C PHE A 145 6.30 -11.60 -1.40
N TYR A 146 5.70 -12.23 -2.41
CA TYR A 146 6.24 -13.42 -3.05
C TYR A 146 7.51 -13.09 -3.84
N GLY A 147 8.58 -13.86 -3.59
CA GLY A 147 9.87 -13.67 -4.26
C GLY A 147 10.77 -12.59 -3.67
N LEU A 148 10.30 -11.85 -2.65
CA LEU A 148 11.20 -11.04 -1.83
C LEU A 148 12.15 -11.97 -1.03
N PRO A 149 13.38 -11.52 -0.72
CA PRO A 149 14.33 -12.32 0.03
C PRO A 149 13.68 -12.91 1.30
N LYS A 150 14.00 -14.17 1.64
CA LYS A 150 13.37 -15.00 2.71
C LYS A 150 13.21 -14.34 4.09
N ARG A 151 13.79 -13.17 4.31
CA ARG A 151 13.74 -12.37 5.53
C ARG A 151 12.38 -11.67 5.71
N GLN A 152 11.55 -11.57 4.67
CA GLN A 152 10.19 -11.05 4.77
C GLN A 152 9.19 -12.14 4.35
N SER A 153 8.60 -12.83 5.31
CA SER A 153 7.69 -13.95 5.03
C SER A 153 6.24 -13.53 5.27
N GLY A 154 5.47 -13.45 4.19
CA GLY A 154 4.03 -13.20 4.26
C GLY A 154 3.26 -14.43 4.69
N HIS A 155 2.48 -14.33 5.76
CA HIS A 155 1.57 -15.36 6.24
C HIS A 155 0.12 -14.86 6.16
N SER A 156 -0.67 -15.43 5.26
CA SER A 156 -2.10 -15.11 5.17
C SER A 156 -2.93 -16.10 5.98
N LEU A 157 -3.82 -15.59 6.83
CA LEU A 157 -4.86 -16.39 7.50
C LEU A 157 -6.20 -16.18 6.80
N SER A 158 -6.76 -17.27 6.28
CA SER A 158 -8.08 -17.30 5.63
C SER A 158 -9.17 -17.76 6.60
N ALA A 159 -10.26 -17.00 6.69
CA ALA A 159 -11.48 -17.45 7.34
C ALA A 159 -12.14 -18.52 6.45
N ARG A 160 -11.98 -19.79 6.83
CA ARG A 160 -12.09 -21.00 5.99
C ARG A 160 -13.41 -21.27 5.23
N GLN A 161 -14.45 -20.44 5.23
CA GLN A 161 -15.77 -20.86 4.74
C GLN A 161 -16.42 -20.14 3.55
N ASN A 162 -16.02 -18.93 3.11
CA ASN A 162 -16.81 -18.18 2.10
C ASN A 162 -16.02 -17.50 0.96
N GLN A 163 -14.85 -18.01 0.54
CA GLN A 163 -14.08 -17.37 -0.54
C GLN A 163 -14.28 -18.04 -1.91
N PRO A 164 -14.46 -17.27 -3.00
CA PRO A 164 -14.40 -17.79 -4.38
C PRO A 164 -13.05 -18.46 -4.66
N ALA A 165 -13.03 -19.45 -5.56
CA ALA A 165 -11.82 -20.21 -5.87
C ALA A 165 -10.63 -19.33 -6.32
N ALA A 166 -10.91 -18.23 -7.03
CA ALA A 166 -9.91 -17.27 -7.50
C ALA A 166 -9.24 -16.43 -6.38
N GLY A 167 -9.88 -16.30 -5.21
CA GLY A 167 -9.38 -15.48 -4.10
C GLY A 167 -8.51 -16.23 -3.08
N LYS A 168 -8.30 -17.55 -3.28
CA LYS A 168 -7.52 -18.36 -2.33
C LYS A 168 -6.02 -18.20 -2.58
N ALA A 169 -5.34 -17.49 -1.68
CA ALA A 169 -3.88 -17.45 -1.65
C ALA A 169 -3.36 -17.92 -0.28
N VAL A 170 -2.51 -18.95 -0.28
CA VAL A 170 -1.77 -19.40 0.89
C VAL A 170 -0.30 -19.53 0.49
N LEU A 171 0.55 -18.70 1.06
CA LEU A 171 1.99 -18.87 0.98
C LEU A 171 2.41 -19.93 1.99
N HIS A 172 2.92 -21.06 1.50
CA HIS A 172 3.57 -22.04 2.36
C HIS A 172 5.07 -21.72 2.48
N PRO A 173 5.66 -21.80 3.67
CA PRO A 173 7.11 -21.78 3.78
C PRO A 173 7.67 -22.96 3.01
N ARG A 174 8.57 -22.71 2.03
CA ARG A 174 9.37 -23.80 1.47
C ARG A 174 10.27 -24.32 2.59
N ARG A 175 10.11 -25.61 2.91
CA ARG A 175 10.97 -26.36 3.82
C ARG A 175 12.44 -26.23 3.41
#